data_AF-A0A6A5HIS3-F1
#
_entry.id   AF-A0A6A5HIS3-F1
#
_cell.length_a   1.000
_cell.length_b   1.000
_cell.length_c   1.000
_cell.angle_alpha   90.00
_cell.angle_beta   90.00
_cell.angle_gamma   90.00
#
_symmetry.space_group_name_H-M   'P 1'
#
loop_
_entity.id
_entity.type
_entity.pdbx_description
1 polymer ?
#
loop_
_entity_poly.entity_id
_entity_poly.type
_entity_poly.pdbx_seq_one_letter_code
_entity_poly.pdbx_strand_id
1 'polypeptide(L)' 'MPTRGLPYDSLRTVLQYIEANKRFCLSQRIPTIRCAEKAVPLKIDYLQFDDFGITVNKTSYSLAVYRDFH' A
#
# COMPACT_ATOMS: atom_id res chain seq x y z
N MET A 1 -12.05 3.26 -22.70
CA MET A 1 -10.83 2.53 -23.14
C MET A 1 -10.43 1.59 -22.02
N PRO A 2 -10.36 0.27 -22.21
CA PRO A 2 -9.81 -0.59 -21.15
C PRO A 2 -8.33 -0.24 -21.06
N THR A 3 -7.91 0.30 -19.92
CA THR A 3 -6.49 0.46 -19.62
C THR A 3 -5.93 -0.95 -19.55
N ARG A 4 -5.20 -1.36 -20.61
CA ARG A 4 -4.55 -2.66 -20.66
C ARG A 4 -3.48 -2.63 -19.58
N GLY A 5 -3.83 -3.15 -18.40
CA GLY A 5 -2.96 -3.22 -17.25
C GLY A 5 -1.70 -4.00 -17.57
N LEU A 6 -0.68 -3.84 -16.73
CA LEU A 6 0.54 -4.64 -16.84
C LEU A 6 0.19 -6.14 -16.78
N PRO A 7 0.85 -6.99 -17.59
CA PRO A 7 0.77 -8.44 -17.44
C PRO A 7 1.06 -8.85 -15.99
N TYR A 8 0.41 -9.91 -15.52
CA TYR A 8 0.48 -10.34 -14.11
C TYR A 8 1.93 -10.55 -13.62
N ASP A 9 2.78 -11.18 -14.43
CA ASP A 9 4.18 -11.39 -14.07
C ASP A 9 4.98 -10.08 -14.02
N SER A 10 4.78 -9.18 -14.98
CA SER A 10 5.43 -7.86 -14.98
C SER A 10 4.97 -7.03 -13.77
N LEU A 11 3.69 -7.09 -13.42
CA LEU A 11 3.13 -6.42 -12.26
C LEU A 11 3.75 -6.93 -10.95
N ARG A 12 3.94 -8.24 -10.81
CA ARG A 12 4.59 -8.84 -9.62
C ARG A 12 6.02 -8.34 -9.45
N THR A 13 6.80 -8.33 -10.53
CA THR A 13 8.18 -7.82 -10.50
C THR A 13 8.20 -6.36 -10.09
N VAL A 14 7.35 -5.52 -10.69
CA VAL A 14 7.25 -4.10 -10.35
C VAL A 14 6.89 -3.92 -8.86
N LEU A 15 5.88 -4.63 -8.36
CA LEU A 15 5.47 -4.57 -6.96
C LEU A 15 6.54 -5.05 -5.98
N GLN A 16 7.46 -5.92 -6.40
CA GLN A 16 8.56 -6.39 -5.57
C GLN A 16 9.61 -5.31 -5.30
N TYR A 17 9.81 -4.37 -6.24
CA TYR A 17 10.82 -3.32 -6.15
C TYR A 17 10.25 -1.96 -5.70
N ILE A 18 8.93 -1.83 -5.61
CA ILE A 18 8.29 -0.62 -5.09
C ILE A 18 8.39 -0.59 -3.55
N GLU A 19 8.71 0.60 -3.02
CA GLU A 19 8.68 0.88 -1.58
C GLU A 19 7.32 0.54 -0.96
N ALA A 20 7.32 -0.10 0.21
CA ALA A 20 6.12 -0.56 0.92
C ALA A 20 5.02 0.51 1.04
N ASN A 21 5.38 1.74 1.43
CA ASN A 21 4.42 2.83 1.61
C ASN A 21 3.70 3.21 0.31
N LYS A 22 4.41 3.15 -0.82
CA LYS A 22 3.84 3.38 -2.15
C LYS A 22 2.91 2.24 -2.57
N ARG A 23 3.23 0.99 -2.20
CA ARG A 23 2.34 -0.17 -2.46
C ARG A 23 1.00 -0.01 -1.75
N PHE A 24 0.99 0.47 -0.50
CA PHE A 24 -0.26 0.72 0.21
C PHE A 24 -1.15 1.72 -0.54
N CYS A 25 -0.60 2.87 -0.96
CA CYS A 25 -1.33 3.86 -1.76
C CYS A 25 -1.84 3.28 -3.09
N LEU A 26 -1.03 2.47 -3.77
CA LEU A 26 -1.43 1.83 -5.03
C LEU A 26 -2.58 0.84 -4.82
N SER A 27 -2.51 0.02 -3.76
CA SER A 27 -3.55 -0.96 -3.44
C SER A 27 -4.88 -0.31 -3.07
N GLN A 28 -4.86 0.86 -2.43
CA GLN A 28 -6.04 1.66 -2.11
C GLN A 28 -6.69 2.29 -3.36
N ARG A 29 -5.88 2.79 -4.30
CA ARG A 29 -6.37 3.45 -5.52
C ARG A 29 -6.79 2.47 -6.61
N ILE A 30 -6.14 1.30 -6.67
CA ILE A 30 -6.36 0.30 -7.71
C ILE A 30 -6.66 -1.05 -7.02
N PRO A 31 -7.93 -1.34 -6.70
CA PRO A 31 -8.30 -2.57 -6.01
C PRO A 31 -7.96 -3.85 -6.81
N THR A 32 -7.89 -3.76 -8.14
CA THR A 32 -7.64 -4.91 -9.04
C THR A 32 -6.23 -5.48 -8.91
N ILE A 33 -5.24 -4.70 -8.46
CA ILE A 33 -3.86 -5.18 -8.26
C ILE A 33 -3.66 -5.83 -6.89
N ARG A 34 -4.65 -5.75 -5.98
CA ARG A 34 -4.50 -6.22 -4.59
C ARG A 34 -4.19 -7.71 -4.48
N CYS A 35 -4.67 -8.52 -5.42
CA CYS A 35 -4.34 -9.95 -5.47
C CYS A 35 -2.85 -10.19 -5.80
N ALA A 36 -2.30 -9.46 -6.78
CA ALA A 36 -0.89 -9.54 -7.13
C ALA A 36 0.00 -8.95 -6.04
N GLU A 37 -0.43 -7.83 -5.44
CA GLU A 37 0.26 -7.15 -4.34
C GLU A 37 0.40 -8.06 -3.11
N LYS A 38 -0.68 -8.69 -2.67
CA LYS A 38 -0.65 -9.64 -1.54
C LYS A 38 0.20 -10.89 -1.81
N ALA A 39 0.37 -11.29 -3.07
CA ALA A 39 1.17 -12.45 -3.44
C ALA A 39 2.68 -12.17 -3.42
N VAL A 40 3.09 -10.90 -3.47
CA VAL A 40 4.50 -10.50 -3.44
C VAL A 40 4.88 -10.09 -2.01
N PRO A 41 5.97 -10.63 -1.44
CA PRO A 41 6.38 -10.29 -0.09
C PRO A 41 6.60 -8.77 0.05
N LEU A 42 6.18 -8.22 1.18
CA LEU A 42 6.39 -6.82 1.52
C LEU A 42 7.72 -6.69 2.26
N LYS A 43 8.63 -5.86 1.75
CA LYS A 43 9.92 -5.57 2.39
C LYS A 43 9.82 -4.26 3.16
N ILE A 44 10.00 -4.33 4.47
CA ILE A 44 10.00 -3.19 5.39
C ILE A 44 11.18 -3.32 6.34
N ASP A 45 11.79 -2.19 6.68
CA ASP A 45 12.93 -2.10 7.60
C ASP A 45 12.45 -1.85 9.04
N TYR A 46 11.28 -1.22 9.20
CA TYR A 46 10.71 -0.89 10.50
C TYR A 46 9.20 -1.07 10.51
N LEU A 47 8.69 -1.65 11.60
CA LEU A 47 7.26 -1.80 11.87
C LEU A 47 7.01 -1.56 13.35
N GLN A 48 6.12 -0.60 13.64
CA GLN A 48 5.62 -0.34 14.99
C GLN A 48 4.10 -0.22 14.95
N PHE A 49 3.46 -0.79 15.96
CA PHE A 49 2.04 -0.63 16.23
C PHE A 49 1.87 0.30 17.42
N ASP A 50 0.98 1.27 17.29
CA ASP A 50 0.59 2.22 18.32
C ASP A 50 -0.92 2.09 18.55
N ASP A 51 -1.44 2.62 19.67
CA ASP A 51 -2.85 2.45 20.06
C ASP A 51 -3.85 2.89 18.97
N PHE A 52 -3.50 3.91 18.18
CA PHE A 52 -4.34 4.46 17.11
C PHE A 52 -3.63 4.55 15.76
N GLY A 53 -2.54 3.79 15.58
CA GLY A 53 -1.72 3.94 14.38
C GLY A 53 -0.72 2.82 14.15
N ILE A 54 -0.08 2.89 12.99
CA ILE A 54 0.96 1.97 12.56
C ILE A 54 2.05 2.79 11.89
N THR A 55 3.29 2.62 12.30
CA THR A 55 4.44 3.20 11.64
C THR A 55 5.15 2.14 10.81
N VAL A 56 5.27 2.38 9.50
CA VAL A 56 5.99 1.53 8.55
C VAL A 56 7.15 2.33 7.99
N ASN A 57 8.37 1.83 8.21
CA ASN A 57 9.61 2.54 7.87
C ASN A 57 9.62 3.95 8.51
N LYS A 58 9.52 4.99 7.70
CA LYS A 58 9.51 6.41 8.11
C LYS A 58 8.12 7.05 7.99
N THR A 59 7.07 6.25 7.76
CA THR A 59 5.72 6.73 7.50
C THR A 59 4.77 6.23 8.56
N SER A 60 4.15 7.16 9.29
CA SER A 60 3.15 6.86 10.32
C SER A 60 1.74 7.02 9.74
N TYR A 61 0.95 5.97 9.86
CA TYR A 61 -0.45 5.91 9.52
C TYR A 61 -1.24 5.99 10.82
N SER A 62 -2.15 6.95 10.95
CA SER A 62 -3.00 7.09 12.14
C SER A 62 -4.47 7.13 11.75
N LEU A 63 -5.31 6.62 12.63
CA LEU A 63 -6.75 6.72 12.53
C LEU A 63 -7.23 7.76 13.55
N ALA A 64 -7.82 8.84 13.05
CA ALA A 64 -8.39 9.90 13.87
C ALA A 64 -9.79 10.27 13.37
N VAL A 65 -10.64 10.73 14.29
CA VAL A 65 -11.96 11.27 13.95
C VAL A 65 -11.80 12.73 13.55
N TYR A 66 -12.04 13.03 12.28
CA TYR A 66 -12.15 14.41 11.80
C TYR A 66 -13.56 14.94 12.06
N ARG A 67 -13.71 16.02 12.82
CA ARG A 67 -14.98 16.72 13.02
C ARG A 67 -14.90 18.09 12.37
N ASP A 68 -15.78 18.31 11.41
CA ASP A 68 -16.00 19.62 10.80
C ASP A 68 -17.09 20.33 11.61
N PHE A 69 -16.75 21.46 12.23
CA PHE A 69 -17.69 22.29 12.97
C PHE A 69 -18.05 23.48 12.07
N HIS A 70 -19.28 23.46 11.56
CA HIS A 70 -19.82 24.47 10.63
C HIS A 70 -20.85 25.38 11.32
#